data_AF-A0A550HBL9-F1
#
_entry.id   AF-A0A550HBL9-F1
#
_cell.length_a   1.000
_cell.length_b   1.000
_cell.length_c   1.000
_cell.angle_alpha   90.00
_cell.angle_beta   90.00
_cell.angle_gamma   90.00
#
_symmetry.space_group_name_H-M   'P 1'
#
loop_
_entity.id
_entity.type
_entity.pdbx_description
1 polymer ?
#
loop_
_entity_poly.entity_id
_entity_poly.type
_entity_poly.pdbx_seq_one_letter_code
_entity_poly.pdbx_strand_id
1 'polypeptide(L)'
;GRRGRSRGDLIRQRTQAQFVGRRAQLSLFAENLAKDPESEGDPAEFLFHARGVGGVGKSTLLRQWQETARRAGAVTAVVDENDVHDVQQALAELARQLAEQGGPLKEFDRAVEQFRREQEAVVSEPVAAEGEASVSSRVV
;
A
#
# COMPACT_ATOMS: atom_id res chain seq x y z
N GLY A 1 -32.11 12.82 -3.13
CA GLY A 1 -31.40 14.08 -3.46
C GLY A 1 -30.11 13.75 -4.17
N ARG A 2 -29.95 14.17 -5.44
CA ARG A 2 -28.73 13.91 -6.21
C ARG A 2 -27.65 14.91 -5.77
N ARG A 3 -26.66 14.49 -4.97
CA ARG A 3 -25.46 15.30 -4.74
C ARG A 3 -24.75 15.46 -6.09
N GLY A 4 -24.67 16.69 -6.60
CA GLY A 4 -23.95 17.00 -7.82
C GLY A 4 -22.45 16.71 -7.63
N ARG A 5 -21.79 16.20 -8.69
CA ARG A 5 -20.35 15.93 -8.66
C ARG A 5 -19.59 17.21 -8.31
N SER A 6 -18.61 17.10 -7.42
CA SER A 6 -17.80 18.25 -7.02
C SER A 6 -16.94 18.75 -8.19
N ARG A 7 -16.48 20.01 -8.13
CA ARG A 7 -15.48 20.53 -9.08
C ARG A 7 -14.24 19.64 -9.15
N GLY A 8 -13.80 19.09 -8.01
CA GLY A 8 -12.69 18.15 -7.94
C GLY A 8 -12.96 16.85 -8.70
N ASP A 9 -14.17 16.30 -8.59
CA ASP A 9 -14.58 15.08 -9.31
C ASP A 9 -14.63 15.32 -10.82
N LEU A 10 -15.14 16.48 -11.24
CA LEU A 10 -15.20 16.87 -12.65
C LEU A 10 -13.80 17.09 -13.24
N ILE A 11 -12.87 17.67 -12.48
CA ILE A 11 -11.47 17.80 -12.88
C ILE A 11 -10.83 16.41 -12.99
N ARG A 12 -11.02 15.55 -11.99
CA ARG A 12 -10.50 14.18 -11.98
C ARG A 12 -11.00 13.39 -13.19
N GLN A 13 -12.29 13.49 -13.50
CA GLN A 13 -12.92 12.87 -14.66
C GLN A 13 -12.35 13.41 -15.99
N ARG A 14 -12.10 14.73 -16.10
CA ARG A 14 -11.49 15.33 -17.30
C ARG A 14 -10.03 14.92 -17.47
N THR A 15 -9.25 14.86 -16.39
CA THR A 15 -7.86 14.38 -16.41
C THR A 15 -7.78 12.90 -16.83
N GLN A 16 -8.75 12.06 -16.41
CA GLN A 16 -8.86 10.68 -16.88
C GLN A 16 -9.14 10.61 -18.39
N ALA A 17 -10.01 11.48 -18.91
CA ALA A 17 -10.34 11.54 -20.34
C ALA A 17 -9.20 12.13 -21.21
N GLN A 18 -8.33 12.96 -20.64
CA GLN A 18 -7.18 13.58 -21.33
C GLN A 18 -5.88 12.75 -21.24
N PHE A 19 -5.95 11.51 -20.76
CA PHE A 19 -4.80 10.62 -20.62
C PHE A 19 -4.36 10.03 -21.97
N VAL A 20 -3.68 10.86 -22.78
CA VAL A 20 -3.19 10.48 -24.13
C VAL A 20 -1.86 9.73 -24.04
N GLY A 21 -1.66 8.72 -24.88
CA GLY A 21 -0.36 8.05 -25.08
C GLY A 21 -0.07 6.85 -24.18
N ARG A 22 -1.04 6.43 -23.35
CA ARG A 22 -0.83 5.37 -22.33
C ARG A 22 -1.59 4.08 -22.61
N ARG A 23 -2.13 3.98 -23.83
CA ARG A 23 -2.88 2.81 -24.32
C ARG A 23 -2.08 1.53 -24.17
N ALA A 24 -0.81 1.54 -24.58
CA ALA A 24 0.05 0.35 -24.47
C ALA A 24 0.21 -0.13 -23.01
N GLN A 25 0.43 0.78 -22.06
CA GLN A 25 0.57 0.41 -20.64
C GLN A 25 -0.76 -0.07 -20.02
N LEU A 26 -1.89 0.50 -20.45
CA LEU A 26 -3.21 0.06 -20.01
C LEU A 26 -3.54 -1.33 -20.58
N SER A 27 -3.29 -1.55 -21.88
CA SER A 27 -3.45 -2.84 -22.54
C SER A 27 -2.56 -3.91 -21.91
N LEU A 28 -1.28 -3.61 -21.70
CA LEU A 28 -0.34 -4.54 -21.08
C LEU A 28 -0.84 -5.05 -19.72
N PHE A 29 -1.33 -4.15 -18.86
CA PHE A 29 -1.85 -4.53 -17.56
C PHE A 29 -3.16 -5.32 -17.66
N ALA A 30 -4.08 -4.91 -18.55
CA ALA A 30 -5.35 -5.60 -18.75
C ALA A 30 -5.16 -7.01 -19.33
N GLU A 31 -4.26 -7.16 -20.29
CA GLU A 31 -3.87 -8.45 -20.88
C GLU A 31 -3.23 -9.34 -19.84
N ASN A 32 -2.32 -8.80 -19.02
CA ASN A 32 -1.71 -9.56 -17.93
C ASN A 32 -2.73 -10.05 -16.91
N LEU A 33 -3.70 -9.21 -16.55
CA LEU A 33 -4.75 -9.57 -15.60
C LEU A 33 -5.67 -10.70 -16.11
N ALA A 34 -5.76 -10.86 -17.43
CA ALA A 34 -6.52 -11.94 -18.06
C ALA A 34 -5.76 -13.27 -18.12
N LYS A 35 -4.46 -13.29 -17.79
CA LYS A 35 -3.65 -14.52 -17.76
C LYS A 35 -3.96 -15.33 -16.51
N ASP A 36 -3.81 -16.64 -16.65
CA ASP A 36 -3.80 -17.55 -15.51
C ASP A 36 -2.44 -17.46 -14.79
N PRO A 37 -2.41 -17.06 -13.50
CA PRO A 37 -1.16 -17.00 -12.74
C PRO A 37 -0.48 -18.36 -12.55
N GLU A 38 -1.20 -19.48 -12.69
CA GLU A 38 -0.65 -20.84 -12.53
C GLU A 38 -0.24 -21.49 -13.87
N SER A 39 -0.41 -20.78 -14.99
CA SER A 39 -0.02 -21.25 -16.32
C SER A 39 1.50 -21.49 -16.43
N GLU A 40 1.91 -22.68 -16.86
CA GLU A 40 3.32 -23.02 -17.08
C GLU A 40 3.93 -22.32 -18.32
N GLY A 41 3.10 -22.00 -19.33
CA GLY A 41 3.57 -21.49 -20.62
C GLY A 41 3.56 -19.97 -20.75
N ASP A 42 2.60 -19.31 -20.08
CA ASP A 42 2.46 -17.86 -20.09
C ASP A 42 1.78 -17.37 -18.80
N PRO A 43 2.49 -17.41 -17.66
CA PRO A 43 1.95 -16.96 -16.38
C PRO A 43 1.74 -15.44 -16.35
N ALA A 44 0.85 -15.01 -15.45
CA ALA A 44 0.68 -13.58 -15.16
C ALA A 44 1.92 -13.01 -14.44
N GLU A 45 2.34 -11.81 -14.85
CA GLU A 45 3.34 -11.02 -14.12
C GLU A 45 2.75 -10.50 -12.80
N PHE A 46 3.52 -10.62 -11.71
CA PHE A 46 3.08 -10.24 -10.37
C PHE A 46 3.56 -8.84 -9.94
N LEU A 47 4.56 -8.28 -10.62
CA LEU A 47 5.16 -7.00 -10.26
C LEU A 47 5.27 -6.06 -11.46
N PHE A 48 4.58 -4.93 -11.38
CA PHE A 48 4.73 -3.83 -12.33
C PHE A 48 5.40 -2.64 -11.66
N HIS A 49 6.45 -2.12 -12.30
CA HIS A 49 7.14 -0.93 -11.84
C HIS A 49 7.01 0.21 -12.87
N ALA A 50 6.28 1.26 -12.51
CA ALA A 50 6.07 2.43 -13.36
C ALA A 50 7.04 3.57 -13.03
N ARG A 51 8.01 3.83 -13.92
CA ARG A 51 8.98 4.93 -13.80
C ARG A 51 8.71 6.07 -14.79
N GLY A 52 9.24 7.25 -14.48
CA GLY A 52 9.22 8.41 -15.38
C GLY A 52 9.28 9.74 -14.65
N VAL A 53 9.45 10.83 -15.40
CA VAL A 53 9.57 12.20 -14.89
C VAL A 53 8.33 12.60 -14.06
N GLY A 54 8.48 13.56 -13.14
CA GLY A 54 7.34 14.17 -12.44
C GLY A 54 6.29 14.73 -13.40
N GLY A 55 5.01 14.70 -13.01
CA GLY A 55 3.92 15.29 -13.81
C GLY A 55 3.45 14.51 -15.04
N VAL A 56 4.13 13.44 -15.46
CA VAL A 56 3.77 12.66 -16.68
C VAL A 56 2.55 11.73 -16.53
N GLY A 57 1.79 11.86 -15.43
CA GLY A 57 0.56 11.12 -15.19
C GLY A 57 0.71 9.69 -14.62
N LYS A 58 1.81 9.36 -13.93
CA LYS A 58 2.02 8.02 -13.33
C LYS A 58 0.94 7.64 -12.32
N SER A 59 0.59 8.55 -11.39
CA SER A 59 -0.49 8.29 -10.43
C SER A 59 -1.86 8.17 -11.10
N THR A 60 -2.04 8.79 -12.28
CA THR A 60 -3.23 8.58 -13.10
C THR A 60 -3.23 7.20 -13.76
N LEU A 61 -2.08 6.72 -14.25
CA LEU A 61 -1.92 5.36 -14.76
C LEU A 61 -2.29 4.31 -13.71
N LEU A 62 -1.73 4.43 -12.50
CA LEU A 62 -1.97 3.47 -11.42
C LEU A 62 -3.44 3.45 -10.99
N ARG A 63 -4.10 4.62 -10.94
CA ARG A 63 -5.55 4.69 -10.71
C ARG A 63 -6.35 3.99 -11.81
N GLN A 64 -5.96 4.14 -13.07
CA GLN A 64 -6.62 3.44 -14.18
C GLN A 64 -6.40 1.92 -14.11
N TRP A 65 -5.20 1.46 -13.74
CA TRP A 65 -4.95 0.03 -13.49
C TRP A 65 -5.80 -0.51 -12.35
N GLN A 66 -5.91 0.23 -11.24
CA GLN A 66 -6.80 -0.14 -10.14
C GLN A 66 -8.26 -0.25 -10.58
N GLU A 67 -8.75 0.71 -11.37
CA GLU A 67 -10.11 0.65 -11.92
C GLU A 67 -10.30 -0.55 -12.86
N THR A 68 -9.33 -0.84 -13.73
CA THR A 68 -9.33 -2.03 -14.60
C THR A 68 -9.38 -3.31 -13.79
N ALA A 69 -8.57 -3.42 -12.74
CA ALA A 69 -8.54 -4.58 -11.86
C ALA A 69 -9.88 -4.81 -11.15
N ARG A 70 -10.47 -3.74 -10.60
CA ARG A 70 -11.81 -3.79 -9.99
C ARG A 70 -12.88 -4.23 -10.98
N ARG A 71 -12.84 -3.72 -12.22
CA ARG A 71 -13.80 -4.11 -13.28
C ARG A 71 -13.67 -5.59 -13.66
N ALA A 72 -12.49 -6.17 -13.52
CA ALA A 72 -12.25 -7.60 -13.70
C ALA A 72 -12.59 -8.46 -12.46
N GLY A 73 -13.10 -7.85 -11.38
CA GLY A 73 -13.48 -8.56 -10.15
C GLY A 73 -12.35 -8.78 -9.15
N ALA A 74 -11.16 -8.22 -9.38
CA ALA A 74 -10.06 -8.32 -8.44
C ALA A 74 -10.30 -7.44 -7.20
N VAL A 75 -9.95 -7.97 -6.02
CA VAL A 75 -9.80 -7.16 -4.81
C VAL A 75 -8.56 -6.27 -4.93
N THR A 76 -8.66 -5.01 -4.53
CA THR A 76 -7.59 -4.03 -4.78
C THR A 76 -7.34 -3.16 -3.56
N ALA A 77 -6.08 -2.89 -3.25
CA ALA A 77 -5.69 -1.92 -2.23
C ALA A 77 -4.62 -0.98 -2.77
N VAL A 78 -4.59 0.25 -2.25
CA VAL A 78 -3.63 1.27 -2.64
C VAL A 78 -3.25 2.11 -1.43
N VAL A 79 -1.95 2.36 -1.28
CA VAL A 79 -1.42 3.32 -0.32
C VAL A 79 -0.64 4.38 -1.08
N ASP A 80 -0.74 5.62 -0.62
CA ASP A 80 0.06 6.75 -1.08
C ASP A 80 1.05 7.12 0.04
N GLU A 81 2.24 7.61 -0.32
CA GLU A 81 3.25 8.06 0.66
C GLU A 81 2.75 9.23 1.54
N ASN A 82 1.72 9.94 1.08
CA ASN A 82 1.06 10.97 1.87
C ASN A 82 0.13 10.40 2.96
N ASP A 83 -0.31 9.14 2.81
CA ASP A 83 -1.30 8.51 3.69
C ASP A 83 -0.66 7.61 4.77
N VAL A 84 0.55 7.12 4.53
CA VAL A 84 1.28 6.21 5.43
C VAL A 84 2.74 6.63 5.57
N HIS A 85 3.28 6.52 6.78
CA HIS A 85 4.61 7.06 7.11
C HIS A 85 5.66 5.99 7.40
N ASP A 86 5.26 4.73 7.47
CA ASP A 86 6.14 3.58 7.65
C ASP A 86 5.57 2.31 7.00
N VAL A 87 6.38 1.25 6.96
CA VAL A 87 6.02 -0.03 6.33
C VAL A 87 4.87 -0.72 7.06
N GLN A 88 4.77 -0.58 8.39
CA GLN A 88 3.73 -1.25 9.16
C GLN A 88 2.37 -0.61 8.93
N GLN A 89 2.30 0.72 8.92
CA GLN A 89 1.12 1.48 8.55
C GLN A 89 0.69 1.15 7.12
N ALA A 90 1.63 1.06 6.18
CA ALA A 90 1.34 0.66 4.82
C ALA A 90 0.69 -0.74 4.74
N LEU A 91 1.28 -1.74 5.41
CA LEU A 91 0.77 -3.10 5.41
C LEU A 91 -0.60 -3.21 6.11
N ALA A 92 -0.78 -2.52 7.25
CA ALA A 92 -2.05 -2.50 7.96
C ALA A 92 -3.17 -1.85 7.14
N GLU A 93 -2.88 -0.75 6.44
CA GLU A 93 -3.85 -0.06 5.59
C GLU A 93 -4.20 -0.89 4.35
N LEU A 94 -3.23 -1.53 3.71
CA LEU A 94 -3.48 -2.47 2.62
C LEU A 94 -4.39 -3.62 3.09
N ALA A 95 -4.09 -4.24 4.23
CA ALA A 95 -4.88 -5.32 4.77
C ALA A 95 -6.32 -4.90 5.09
N ARG A 96 -6.50 -3.70 5.69
CA ARG A 96 -7.82 -3.13 5.95
C ARG A 96 -8.63 -2.97 4.67
N GLN A 97 -8.05 -2.35 3.63
CA GLN A 97 -8.73 -2.15 2.34
C GLN A 97 -9.08 -3.47 1.64
N LEU A 98 -8.19 -4.47 1.70
CA LEU A 98 -8.46 -5.80 1.15
C LEU A 98 -9.58 -6.50 1.91
N ALA A 99 -9.59 -6.41 3.24
CA ALA A 99 -10.60 -7.06 4.07
C ALA A 99 -12.01 -6.52 3.84
N GLU A 100 -12.14 -5.22 3.53
CA GLU A 100 -13.41 -4.59 3.14
C GLU A 100 -14.00 -5.14 1.84
N GLN A 101 -13.19 -5.77 0.99
CA GLN A 101 -13.60 -6.30 -0.31
C GLN A 101 -13.66 -7.83 -0.35
N GLY A 102 -12.66 -8.50 0.24
CA GLY A 102 -12.47 -9.96 0.16
C GLY A 102 -12.73 -10.71 1.46
N GLY A 103 -13.03 -10.02 2.56
CA GLY A 103 -13.18 -10.62 3.88
C GLY A 103 -11.88 -10.64 4.70
N PRO A 104 -11.97 -11.00 6.00
CA PRO A 104 -10.90 -10.78 6.97
C PRO A 104 -9.61 -11.58 6.68
N LEU A 105 -8.46 -10.95 6.89
CA LEU A 105 -7.13 -11.54 6.71
C LEU A 105 -6.59 -12.05 8.06
N LYS A 106 -7.26 -13.05 8.64
CA LYS A 106 -7.09 -13.47 10.05
C LYS A 106 -5.64 -13.72 10.47
N GLU A 107 -4.83 -14.36 9.63
CA GLU A 107 -3.41 -14.63 9.97
C GLU A 107 -2.58 -13.34 9.98
N PHE A 108 -2.85 -12.43 9.04
CA PHE A 108 -2.21 -11.12 9.02
C PHE A 108 -2.65 -10.27 10.21
N ASP A 109 -3.94 -10.27 10.54
CA ASP A 109 -4.48 -9.54 11.70
C ASP A 109 -3.81 -9.98 13.00
N ARG A 110 -3.63 -11.30 13.19
CA ARG A 110 -2.89 -11.85 14.34
C ARG A 110 -1.42 -11.41 14.36
N ALA A 111 -0.74 -11.44 13.21
CA ALA A 111 0.66 -11.04 13.10
C ALA A 111 0.85 -9.55 13.46
N VAL A 112 -0.05 -8.68 13.01
CA VAL A 112 -0.04 -7.25 13.36
C VAL A 112 -0.25 -7.04 14.86
N GLU A 113 -1.19 -7.76 15.49
CA GLU A 113 -1.43 -7.67 16.93
C GLU A 113 -0.25 -8.16 17.75
N GLN A 114 0.39 -9.26 17.34
CA GLN A 114 1.62 -9.73 17.97
C GLN A 114 2.73 -8.67 17.86
N PHE A 115 2.93 -8.14 16.65
CA PHE A 115 3.95 -7.15 16.39
C PHE A 115 3.77 -5.87 17.24
N ARG A 116 2.52 -5.39 17.40
CA ARG A 116 2.22 -4.23 18.27
C ARG A 116 2.58 -4.50 19.72
N ARG A 117 2.27 -5.69 20.25
CA ARG A 117 2.61 -6.07 21.62
C ARG A 117 4.12 -6.10 21.85
N GLU A 118 4.88 -6.61 20.89
CA GLU A 118 6.35 -6.63 20.96
C GLU A 118 6.93 -5.21 20.97
N GLN A 119 6.40 -4.30 20.14
CA GLN A 119 6.81 -2.89 20.14
C GLN A 119 6.47 -2.19 21.45
N GLU A 120 5.27 -2.40 21.98
CA GLU A 120 4.84 -1.83 23.27
C GLU A 120 5.72 -2.33 24.42
N ALA A 121 6.11 -3.61 24.40
CA ALA A 121 7.03 -4.17 25.39
C ALA A 121 8.42 -3.52 25.32
N VAL A 122 8.97 -3.31 24.12
CA VAL A 122 10.28 -2.65 23.91
C VAL A 122 10.26 -1.18 24.36
N VAL A 123 9.16 -0.46 24.12
CA VAL A 123 9.02 0.95 24.54
C VAL A 123 8.77 1.07 26.05
N SER A 124 8.19 0.04 26.67
CA SER A 124 7.87 0.02 28.11
C SER A 124 9.02 -0.49 28.99
N GLU A 125 10.12 -0.99 28.42
CA GLU A 125 11.34 -1.26 29.19
C GLU A 125 11.93 0.08 29.66
N PRO A 126 11.95 0.37 30.98
CA PRO A 126 12.60 1.56 31.46
C PRO A 126 14.09 1.43 31.13
N VAL A 127 14.63 2.41 30.41
CA VAL A 127 16.09 2.58 30.31
C VAL A 127 16.58 2.67 31.75
N ALA A 128 17.13 1.57 32.26
CA ALA A 128 17.72 1.54 33.58
C ALA A 128 18.79 2.62 33.57
N ALA A 129 18.56 3.69 34.32
CA ALA A 129 19.55 4.71 34.56
C ALA A 129 20.83 3.99 34.98
N GLU A 130 21.90 4.16 34.21
CA GLU A 130 23.23 3.69 34.56
C GLU A 130 23.61 4.32 35.90
N GLY A 131 23.30 3.59 36.96
CA GLY A 131 23.59 3.96 38.34
C GLY A 131 25.10 3.89 38.52
N GLU A 132 25.69 5.08 38.60
CA GLU A 132 26.96 5.43 39.26
C GLU A 132 27.64 4.25 39.98
N ALA A 133 28.61 3.63 39.31
CA ALA A 133 29.58 2.76 39.96
C ALA A 133 30.49 3.62 40.85
N SER A 134 30.10 3.74 42.13
CA SER A 134 30.92 4.33 43.18
C SER A 134 32.14 3.45 43.46
N VAL A 135 33.31 3.90 43.01
CA VAL A 135 34.61 3.30 43.34
C VAL A 135 35.07 3.88 44.67
N SER A 136 34.73 3.23 45.78
CA SER A 136 35.33 3.55 47.09
C SER A 136 36.70 2.90 47.18
N SER A 137 37.74 3.71 46.92
CA SER A 137 39.13 3.38 47.19
C SER A 137 39.41 3.62 48.68
N ARG A 138 39.77 2.56 49.41
CA ARG A 138 40.33 2.69 50.76
C ARG A 138 41.85 2.49 50.67
N VAL A 139 42.56 3.59 50.89
CA VAL A 139 44.01 3.69 50.96
C VAL A 139 44.38 3.83 52.45
N VAL A 140 45.25 2.92 52.90
CA VAL A 140 45.96 2.78 54.20
C VAL A 140 45.13 2.50 55.44
#